data_AF-A0A8T4S4N0-F1
#
_entry.id   AF-A0A8T4S4N0-F1
#
_cell.length_a   1.000
_cell.length_b   1.000
_cell.length_c   1.000
_cell.angle_alpha   90.00
_cell.angle_beta   90.00
_cell.angle_gamma   90.00
#
_symmetry.space_group_name_H-M   'P 1'
#
loop_
_entity.id
_entity.type
_entity.pdbx_description
1 polymer ?
#
loop_
_entity_poly.entity_id
_entity_poly.type
_entity_poly.pdbx_seq_one_letter_code
_entity_poly.pdbx_strand_id
1 'polypeptide(L)'
;MKLQSLSTKKPSLKTFLIFFLIILIPNILRQIYYFIVVNKFNSVDFIASFETQKIFSSSFPFLGIGEEIIIGLVYVFLWYNFSSTRFLVYGWITDALIDFISVFVWVLIGFTPIQLVTSNPYLRFFLREIFFSYLVFGILFAKLKLDVKKLSFVFTGIGVVLLLIIAFV
;
A
#
# COMPACT_ATOMS: atom_id res chain seq x y z
N MET A 1 -33.83 -1.52 -20.40
CA MET A 1 -32.57 -2.02 -19.84
C MET A 1 -32.88 -2.63 -18.46
N LYS A 2 -32.96 -3.95 -18.34
CA LYS A 2 -33.25 -4.62 -17.06
C LYS A 2 -32.00 -4.51 -16.17
N LEU A 3 -32.10 -3.75 -15.08
CA LEU A 3 -31.16 -3.82 -13.96
C LEU A 3 -31.26 -5.25 -13.40
N GLN A 4 -30.37 -6.13 -13.84
CA GLN A 4 -30.16 -7.40 -13.16
C GLN A 4 -29.78 -7.04 -11.72
N SER A 5 -30.61 -7.45 -10.77
CA SER A 5 -30.31 -7.34 -9.35
C SER A 5 -29.04 -8.15 -9.09
N LEU A 6 -27.91 -7.44 -9.01
CA LEU A 6 -26.70 -7.97 -8.42
C LEU A 6 -27.09 -8.55 -7.07
N SER A 7 -26.91 -9.86 -6.90
CA SER A 7 -27.21 -10.57 -5.66
C SER A 7 -26.58 -9.82 -4.48
N THR A 8 -27.43 -9.13 -3.70
CA THR A 8 -27.09 -8.27 -2.56
C THR A 8 -26.81 -9.07 -1.29
N LYS A 9 -26.18 -10.25 -1.41
CA LYS A 9 -25.78 -10.99 -0.21
C LYS A 9 -24.63 -10.23 0.45
N LYS A 10 -24.96 -9.50 1.52
CA LYS A 10 -23.96 -8.93 2.44
C LYS A 10 -22.95 -10.04 2.78
N PRO A 11 -21.64 -9.77 2.72
CA PRO A 11 -20.65 -10.77 3.06
C PRO A 11 -20.86 -11.22 4.50
N SER A 12 -20.66 -12.51 4.78
CA SER A 12 -20.60 -12.97 6.17
C SER A 12 -19.45 -12.27 6.88
N LEU A 13 -19.56 -12.08 8.20
CA LEU A 13 -18.49 -11.49 9.02
C LEU A 13 -17.14 -12.18 8.79
N LYS A 14 -17.15 -13.51 8.69
CA LYS A 14 -15.96 -14.30 8.37
C LYS A 14 -15.34 -13.90 7.02
N THR A 15 -16.15 -13.72 5.98
CA THR A 15 -15.67 -13.34 4.64
C THR A 15 -15.13 -11.91 4.64
N PHE A 16 -15.79 -11.01 5.37
CA PHE A 16 -15.33 -9.65 5.58
C PHE A 16 -13.96 -9.61 6.25
N LEU A 17 -13.80 -10.29 7.39
CA LEU A 17 -12.55 -10.31 8.15
C LEU A 17 -11.40 -10.96 7.39
N ILE A 18 -11.65 -12.06 6.67
CA ILE A 18 -10.63 -12.70 5.83
C ILE A 18 -10.15 -11.73 4.75
N PHE A 19 -11.07 -11.07 4.04
CA PHE A 19 -10.68 -10.14 3.00
C PHE A 19 -9.95 -8.92 3.57
N PHE A 20 -10.41 -8.38 4.69
CA PHE A 20 -9.74 -7.32 5.44
C PHE A 20 -8.28 -7.65 5.73
N LEU A 21 -8.02 -8.82 6.33
CA LEU A 21 -6.66 -9.26 6.64
C LEU A 21 -5.81 -9.39 5.37
N ILE A 22 -6.36 -9.94 4.30
CA ILE A 22 -5.65 -10.11 3.02
C ILE A 22 -5.15 -8.78 2.47
N ILE A 23 -5.98 -7.73 2.52
CA ILE A 23 -5.60 -6.42 1.96
C ILE A 23 -4.79 -5.57 2.93
N LEU A 24 -4.93 -5.83 4.24
CA LEU A 24 -4.21 -5.11 5.30
C LEU A 24 -2.74 -5.55 5.43
N ILE A 25 -2.45 -6.85 5.30
CA ILE A 25 -1.11 -7.40 5.56
C ILE A 25 0.01 -6.69 4.79
N PRO A 26 -0.08 -6.44 3.46
CA PRO A 26 0.96 -5.73 2.72
C PRO A 26 1.25 -4.34 3.30
N ASN A 27 0.21 -3.62 3.73
CA ASN A 27 0.35 -2.26 4.26
C ASN A 27 0.91 -2.23 5.68
N ILE A 28 0.54 -3.20 6.52
CA ILE A 28 1.20 -3.37 7.83
C ILE A 28 2.68 -3.71 7.67
N LEU A 29 2.99 -4.60 6.73
CA LEU A 29 4.36 -4.95 6.41
C LEU A 29 5.14 -3.73 5.88
N ARG A 30 4.52 -2.84 5.10
CA ARG A 30 5.10 -1.54 4.73
C ARG A 30 5.47 -0.70 5.96
N GLN A 31 4.57 -0.57 6.94
CA GLN A 31 4.87 0.22 8.14
C GLN A 31 6.04 -0.37 8.95
N ILE A 32 6.10 -1.71 9.07
CA ILE A 32 7.24 -2.40 9.70
C ILE A 32 8.53 -2.16 8.91
N TYR A 33 8.45 -2.23 7.57
CA TYR A 33 9.58 -2.02 6.68
C TYR A 33 10.15 -0.61 6.82
N TYR A 34 9.29 0.42 6.81
CA TYR A 34 9.67 1.80 7.12
C TYR A 34 10.35 1.90 8.48
N PHE A 35 9.75 1.34 9.53
CA PHE A 35 10.33 1.37 10.87
C PHE A 35 11.75 0.81 10.91
N ILE A 36 11.99 -0.36 10.31
CA ILE A 36 13.31 -0.99 10.30
C ILE A 36 14.33 -0.11 9.55
N VAL A 37 13.96 0.40 8.37
CA VAL A 37 14.86 1.23 7.56
C VAL A 37 15.19 2.55 8.27
N VAL A 38 14.20 3.22 8.87
CA VAL A 38 14.44 4.45 9.65
C VAL A 38 15.42 4.18 10.79
N ASN A 39 15.23 3.11 11.56
CA ASN A 39 16.13 2.79 12.68
C ASN A 39 17.55 2.42 12.21
N LYS A 40 17.67 1.71 11.08
CA LYS A 40 18.96 1.23 10.58
C LYS A 40 19.79 2.35 9.92
N PHE A 41 19.15 3.21 9.14
CA PHE A 41 19.81 4.23 8.33
C PHE A 41 19.66 5.66 8.88
N ASN A 42 18.85 5.85 9.93
CA ASN A 42 18.57 7.13 10.56
C ASN A 42 18.13 8.23 9.57
N SER A 43 17.29 7.85 8.59
CA SER A 43 16.74 8.76 7.58
C SER A 43 15.29 8.39 7.25
N VAL A 44 14.53 9.39 6.84
CA VAL A 44 13.14 9.30 6.34
C VAL A 44 13.02 9.81 4.91
N ASP A 45 14.13 10.07 4.21
CA ASP A 45 14.14 10.75 2.90
C ASP A 45 13.42 9.96 1.79
N PHE A 46 13.30 8.64 1.97
CA PHE A 46 12.56 7.74 1.09
C PHE A 46 11.03 7.83 1.27
N ILE A 47 10.56 8.39 2.38
CA ILE A 47 9.13 8.57 2.64
C ILE A 47 8.69 9.83 1.91
N ALA A 48 7.74 9.74 0.98
CA ALA A 48 7.21 10.92 0.31
C ALA A 48 6.00 11.55 1.04
N SER A 49 5.28 10.77 1.85
CA SER A 49 4.14 11.25 2.64
C SER A 49 4.57 12.10 3.83
N PHE A 50 4.03 13.31 3.92
CA PHE A 50 4.28 14.23 5.03
C PHE A 50 3.77 13.70 6.37
N GLU A 51 2.60 13.06 6.38
CA GLU A 51 2.03 12.46 7.58
C GLU A 51 2.90 11.30 8.07
N THR A 52 3.30 10.42 7.16
CA THR A 52 4.17 9.29 7.49
C THR A 52 5.54 9.76 7.96
N GLN A 53 6.13 10.79 7.32
CA GLN A 53 7.37 11.39 7.81
C GLN A 53 7.24 11.90 9.25
N LYS A 54 6.13 12.57 9.59
CA LYS A 54 5.88 13.03 10.96
C LYS A 54 5.74 11.86 11.94
N ILE A 55 4.99 10.83 11.57
CA ILE A 55 4.80 9.61 12.38
C ILE A 55 6.16 9.02 12.79
N PHE A 56 7.07 8.86 11.82
CA PHE A 56 8.39 8.28 12.07
C PHE A 56 9.38 9.26 12.70
N SER A 57 9.33 10.55 12.35
CA SER A 57 10.21 11.57 12.95
C SER A 57 9.86 11.88 14.41
N SER A 58 8.60 11.66 14.81
CA SER A 58 8.14 11.77 16.20
C SER A 58 8.17 10.44 16.97
N SER A 59 8.72 9.36 16.37
CA SER A 59 8.86 8.04 17.01
C SER A 59 7.53 7.35 17.42
N PHE A 60 6.44 7.57 16.68
CA PHE A 60 5.13 6.96 16.95
C PHE A 60 4.67 5.97 15.85
N PRO A 61 5.44 4.90 15.53
CA PRO A 61 5.14 4.01 14.40
C PRO A 61 3.78 3.29 14.49
N PHE A 62 3.26 3.11 15.71
CA PHE A 62 1.93 2.52 15.94
C PHE A 62 0.78 3.37 15.39
N LEU A 63 0.96 4.70 15.26
CA LEU A 63 -0.05 5.57 14.68
C LEU A 63 -0.28 5.23 13.20
N GLY A 64 0.79 4.95 12.45
CA GLY A 64 0.71 4.51 11.05
C GLY A 64 -0.03 3.18 10.91
N ILE A 65 0.20 2.23 11.82
CA ILE A 65 -0.57 0.97 11.86
C ILE A 65 -2.07 1.23 12.07
N GLY A 66 -2.41 2.15 12.98
CA GLY A 66 -3.80 2.53 13.22
C GLY A 66 -4.48 3.13 11.98
N GLU A 67 -3.76 3.98 11.25
CA GLU A 67 -4.22 4.57 9.99
C GLU A 67 -4.53 3.48 8.94
N GLU A 68 -3.63 2.51 8.74
CA GLU A 68 -3.84 1.43 7.78
C GLU A 68 -5.05 0.55 8.13
N ILE A 69 -5.31 0.34 9.41
CA ILE A 69 -6.48 -0.42 9.88
C ILE A 69 -7.77 0.32 9.48
N ILE A 70 -7.82 1.63 9.72
CA ILE A 70 -8.99 2.47 9.38
C ILE A 70 -9.22 2.49 7.86
N ILE A 71 -8.15 2.74 7.09
CA ILE A 71 -8.20 2.76 5.62
C ILE A 71 -8.63 1.39 5.08
N GLY A 72 -8.06 0.31 5.62
CA GLY A 72 -8.41 -1.06 5.25
C GLY A 72 -9.90 -1.36 5.46
N LEU A 73 -10.49 -0.94 6.59
CA LEU A 73 -11.93 -1.11 6.84
C LEU A 73 -12.77 -0.37 5.79
N VAL A 74 -12.39 0.86 5.45
CA VAL A 74 -13.05 1.65 4.40
C VAL A 74 -12.96 0.92 3.05
N TYR A 75 -11.80 0.40 2.68
CA TYR A 75 -11.63 -0.29 1.40
C TYR A 75 -12.35 -1.63 1.30
N VAL A 76 -12.43 -2.40 2.39
CA VAL A 76 -13.28 -3.60 2.44
C VAL A 76 -14.76 -3.22 2.26
N PHE A 77 -15.21 -2.17 2.94
CA PHE A 77 -16.57 -1.66 2.79
C PHE A 77 -16.83 -1.26 1.33
N LEU A 78 -15.93 -0.49 0.71
CA LEU A 78 -16.05 -0.07 -0.68
C LEU A 78 -16.08 -1.28 -1.64
N TRP A 79 -15.22 -2.27 -1.44
CA TRP A 79 -15.12 -3.46 -2.27
C TRP A 79 -16.45 -4.23 -2.41
N TYR A 80 -17.14 -4.41 -1.28
CA TYR A 80 -18.38 -5.18 -1.22
C TYR A 80 -19.62 -4.38 -1.62
N ASN A 81 -19.63 -3.06 -1.43
CA ASN A 81 -20.80 -2.22 -1.70
C ASN A 81 -20.75 -1.53 -3.07
N PHE A 82 -19.56 -1.26 -3.61
CA PHE A 82 -19.39 -0.42 -4.80
C PHE A 82 -18.41 -1.07 -5.78
N SER A 83 -18.94 -1.78 -6.78
CA SER A 83 -18.09 -2.46 -7.79
C SER A 83 -17.22 -1.50 -8.59
N SER A 84 -17.69 -0.27 -8.83
CA SER A 84 -16.98 0.77 -9.57
C SER A 84 -15.76 1.32 -8.83
N THR A 85 -15.69 1.19 -7.50
CA THR A 85 -14.58 1.72 -6.69
C THR A 85 -13.55 0.65 -6.33
N ARG A 86 -13.71 -0.58 -6.82
CA ARG A 86 -12.79 -1.69 -6.53
C ARG A 86 -11.34 -1.41 -6.93
N PHE A 87 -11.11 -0.55 -7.93
CA PHE A 87 -9.78 -0.09 -8.32
C PHE A 87 -9.00 0.55 -7.16
N LEU A 88 -9.69 1.12 -6.17
CA LEU A 88 -9.07 1.67 -4.97
C LEU A 88 -8.35 0.62 -4.14
N VAL A 89 -8.94 -0.57 -3.99
CA VAL A 89 -8.32 -1.68 -3.25
C VAL A 89 -7.07 -2.18 -3.99
N TYR A 90 -7.13 -2.28 -5.32
CA TYR A 90 -5.94 -2.61 -6.12
C TYR A 90 -4.86 -1.55 -5.98
N GLY A 91 -5.25 -0.26 -6.00
CA GLY A 91 -4.31 0.85 -5.83
C GLY A 91 -3.62 0.81 -4.48
N TRP A 92 -4.37 0.61 -3.40
CA TRP A 92 -3.82 0.54 -2.04
C TRP A 92 -2.86 -0.64 -1.83
N ILE A 93 -3.16 -1.80 -2.39
CA ILE A 93 -2.23 -2.95 -2.31
C ILE A 93 -0.98 -2.69 -3.16
N THR A 94 -1.13 -2.03 -4.30
CA THR A 94 0.01 -1.69 -5.17
C THR A 94 0.88 -0.59 -4.57
N ASP A 95 0.28 0.31 -3.80
CA ASP A 95 1.01 1.36 -3.07
C ASP A 95 2.07 0.77 -2.14
N ALA A 96 1.71 -0.27 -1.38
CA ALA A 96 2.66 -1.01 -0.55
C ALA A 96 3.82 -1.61 -1.37
N LEU A 97 3.54 -2.18 -2.55
CA LEU A 97 4.58 -2.74 -3.43
C LEU A 97 5.52 -1.65 -3.94
N ILE A 98 4.97 -0.53 -4.42
CA ILE A 98 5.76 0.59 -4.93
C ILE A 98 6.67 1.12 -3.83
N ASP A 99 6.19 1.21 -2.60
CA ASP A 99 6.98 1.62 -1.45
C ASP A 99 8.08 0.61 -1.12
N PHE A 100 7.79 -0.70 -1.10
CA PHE A 100 8.82 -1.71 -0.90
C PHE A 100 9.98 -1.55 -1.89
N ILE A 101 9.66 -1.43 -3.18
CA ILE A 101 10.65 -1.28 -4.24
C ILE A 101 11.38 0.06 -4.11
N SER A 102 10.66 1.15 -3.86
CA SER A 102 11.25 2.49 -3.81
C SER A 102 12.25 2.63 -2.67
N VAL A 103 11.90 2.14 -1.49
CA VAL A 103 12.77 2.13 -0.32
C VAL A 103 13.95 1.18 -0.51
N PHE A 104 13.73 0.00 -1.08
CA PHE A 104 14.82 -0.93 -1.35
C PHE A 104 15.86 -0.31 -2.30
N VAL A 105 15.41 0.32 -3.39
CA VAL A 105 16.30 1.06 -4.29
C VAL A 105 17.02 2.17 -3.54
N TRP A 106 16.31 2.95 -2.71
CA TRP A 106 16.93 4.00 -1.91
C TRP A 106 18.04 3.46 -0.99
N VAL A 107 17.84 2.30 -0.37
CA VAL A 107 18.87 1.66 0.47
C VAL A 107 20.10 1.28 -0.35
N LEU A 108 19.94 0.85 -1.61
CA LEU A 108 21.06 0.43 -2.46
C LEU A 108 21.85 1.60 -3.04
N ILE A 109 21.18 2.68 -3.46
CA ILE A 109 21.81 3.75 -4.27
C ILE A 109 21.63 5.17 -3.70
N GLY A 110 20.96 5.33 -2.56
CA GLY A 110 20.80 6.61 -1.85
C GLY A 110 19.66 7.51 -2.36
N PHE A 111 18.88 7.07 -3.34
CA PHE A 111 17.70 7.79 -3.83
C PHE A 111 16.60 6.83 -4.31
N THR A 112 15.35 7.23 -4.16
CA THR A 112 14.17 6.53 -4.71
C THR A 112 14.03 6.85 -6.21
N PRO A 113 13.52 5.93 -7.05
CA PRO A 113 13.33 6.20 -8.48
C PRO A 113 12.51 7.47 -8.78
N ILE A 114 11.53 7.79 -7.94
CA ILE A 114 10.68 8.97 -8.13
C ILE A 114 11.44 10.30 -7.94
N GLN A 115 12.57 10.29 -7.22
CA GLN A 115 13.44 11.47 -7.10
C GLN A 115 14.12 11.84 -8.43
N LEU A 116 14.24 10.90 -9.38
CA LEU A 116 14.73 11.19 -10.73
C LEU A 116 13.71 11.96 -11.57
N VAL A 117 12.41 11.82 -11.25
CA VAL A 117 11.33 12.52 -11.96
C VAL A 117 11.16 13.94 -11.42
N THR A 118 11.25 14.11 -10.11
CA THR A 118 11.10 15.43 -9.48
C THR A 118 11.74 15.48 -8.09
N SER A 119 12.35 16.63 -7.78
CA SER A 119 12.84 16.94 -6.42
C SER A 119 11.74 17.48 -5.50
N ASN A 120 10.58 17.87 -6.03
CA ASN A 120 9.49 18.44 -5.24
C ASN A 120 8.77 17.32 -4.43
N PRO A 121 8.79 17.36 -3.10
CA PRO A 121 8.23 16.29 -2.26
C PRO A 121 6.73 16.09 -2.46
N TYR A 122 5.96 17.16 -2.67
CA TYR A 122 4.52 17.07 -2.90
C TYR A 122 4.20 16.38 -4.23
N LEU A 123 4.99 16.68 -5.27
CA LEU A 123 4.82 16.03 -6.55
C LEU A 123 5.27 14.55 -6.50
N ARG A 124 6.32 14.22 -5.74
CA ARG A 124 6.72 12.82 -5.51
C ARG A 124 5.60 12.04 -4.83
N PHE A 125 5.00 12.60 -3.78
CA PHE A 125 3.87 12.00 -3.08
C PHE A 125 2.70 11.77 -4.04
N PHE A 126 2.27 12.82 -4.75
CA PHE A 126 1.15 12.71 -5.70
C PHE A 126 1.41 11.64 -6.78
N LEU A 127 2.60 11.65 -7.38
CA LEU A 127 2.93 10.70 -8.44
C LEU A 127 2.97 9.26 -7.92
N ARG A 128 3.64 9.03 -6.79
CA ARG A 128 3.77 7.70 -6.20
C ARG A 128 2.43 7.19 -5.68
N GLU A 129 1.88 7.89 -4.69
CA GLU A 129 0.78 7.39 -3.89
C GLU A 129 -0.57 7.58 -4.55
N ILE A 130 -0.75 8.54 -5.45
CA ILE A 130 -2.06 8.78 -6.09
C ILE A 130 -2.02 8.31 -7.54
N PHE A 131 -1.11 8.85 -8.34
CA PHE A 131 -1.12 8.64 -9.78
C PHE A 131 -0.73 7.20 -10.15
N PHE A 132 0.46 6.73 -9.78
CA PHE A 132 0.91 5.38 -10.13
C PHE A 132 0.08 4.33 -9.40
N SER A 133 -0.05 4.42 -8.06
CA SER A 133 -0.80 3.44 -7.27
C SER A 133 -2.25 3.31 -7.74
N TYR A 134 -3.04 4.40 -7.78
CA TYR A 134 -4.48 4.30 -8.02
C TYR A 134 -4.87 4.50 -9.48
N LEU A 135 -4.33 5.51 -10.16
CA LEU A 135 -4.77 5.88 -11.52
C LEU A 135 -4.14 5.03 -12.62
N VAL A 136 -2.92 4.51 -12.39
CA VAL A 136 -2.27 3.60 -13.34
C VAL A 136 -2.51 2.15 -12.94
N PHE A 137 -1.89 1.68 -11.87
CA PHE A 137 -1.93 0.25 -11.53
C PHE A 137 -3.27 -0.19 -10.96
N GLY A 138 -3.90 0.62 -10.11
CA GLY A 138 -5.22 0.33 -9.56
C GLY A 138 -6.27 0.12 -10.65
N ILE A 139 -6.34 1.05 -11.62
CA ILE A 139 -7.23 0.92 -12.78
C ILE A 139 -6.82 -0.26 -13.66
N LEU A 140 -5.53 -0.43 -13.95
CA LEU A 140 -5.03 -1.53 -14.80
C LEU A 140 -5.40 -2.90 -14.23
N PHE A 141 -5.09 -3.16 -12.95
CA PHE A 141 -5.37 -4.44 -12.30
C PHE A 141 -6.86 -4.70 -12.15
N ALA A 142 -7.66 -3.65 -11.90
CA ALA A 142 -9.12 -3.76 -11.90
C ALA A 142 -9.66 -4.14 -13.28
N LYS A 143 -9.17 -3.52 -14.36
CA LYS A 143 -9.57 -3.84 -15.75
C LYS A 143 -9.18 -5.26 -16.14
N LEU A 144 -7.99 -5.70 -15.73
CA LEU A 144 -7.49 -7.06 -15.95
C LEU A 144 -8.17 -8.11 -15.04
N LYS A 145 -9.00 -7.68 -14.08
CA LYS A 145 -9.70 -8.54 -13.11
C LYS A 145 -8.75 -9.50 -12.39
N LEU A 146 -7.58 -9.00 -12.00
CA LEU A 146 -6.61 -9.80 -11.28
C LEU A 146 -7.16 -10.23 -9.92
N ASP A 147 -6.73 -11.39 -9.44
CA ASP A 147 -7.13 -11.86 -8.12
C ASP A 147 -6.41 -11.05 -7.03
N VAL A 148 -7.17 -10.20 -6.33
CA VAL A 148 -6.66 -9.38 -5.22
C VAL A 148 -5.94 -10.21 -4.17
N LYS A 149 -6.44 -11.42 -3.86
CA LYS A 149 -5.81 -12.28 -2.85
C LYS A 149 -4.43 -12.74 -3.30
N LYS A 150 -4.31 -13.12 -4.57
CA LYS A 150 -3.02 -13.51 -5.16
C LYS A 150 -2.05 -12.33 -5.20
N LEU A 151 -2.52 -11.14 -5.59
CA LEU A 151 -1.70 -9.93 -5.58
C LEU A 151 -1.19 -9.60 -4.18
N SER A 152 -2.09 -9.53 -3.19
CA SER A 152 -1.72 -9.32 -1.79
C SER A 152 -0.68 -10.32 -1.31
N PHE A 153 -0.86 -11.61 -1.62
CA PHE A 153 0.08 -12.66 -1.23
C PHE A 153 1.46 -12.46 -1.88
N VAL A 154 1.51 -12.22 -3.19
CA VAL A 154 2.76 -11.97 -3.92
C VAL A 154 3.48 -10.74 -3.37
N PHE A 155 2.75 -9.64 -3.16
CA PHE A 155 3.35 -8.39 -2.70
C PHE A 155 3.83 -8.49 -1.25
N THR A 156 3.10 -9.23 -0.40
CA THR A 156 3.56 -9.59 0.95
C THR A 156 4.85 -10.40 0.87
N GLY A 157 4.91 -11.42 0.00
CA GLY A 157 6.10 -12.23 -0.21
C GLY A 157 7.31 -11.39 -0.63
N ILE A 158 7.11 -10.46 -1.57
CA ILE A 158 8.15 -9.49 -1.98
C ILE A 158 8.59 -8.65 -0.78
N GLY A 159 7.65 -8.06 -0.03
CA GLY A 159 7.97 -7.24 1.14
C GLY A 159 8.78 -8.01 2.20
N VAL A 160 8.44 -9.28 2.46
CA VAL A 160 9.17 -10.12 3.42
C VAL A 160 10.58 -10.38 2.94
N VAL A 161 10.76 -10.74 1.66
CA VAL A 161 12.09 -10.97 1.08
C VAL A 161 12.95 -9.71 1.17
N LEU A 162 12.40 -8.55 0.79
CA LEU A 162 13.13 -7.28 0.84
C LEU A 162 13.47 -6.86 2.27
N LEU A 163 12.57 -7.11 3.23
CA LEU A 163 12.81 -6.87 4.66
C LEU A 163 13.96 -7.74 5.17
N LEU A 164 13.99 -9.03 4.80
CA LEU A 164 15.09 -9.92 5.15
C LEU A 164 16.41 -9.40 4.55
N ILE A 165 16.44 -9.00 3.29
CA ILE A 165 17.66 -8.44 2.67
C ILE A 165 18.15 -7.21 3.45
N ILE A 166 17.26 -6.26 3.75
CA ILE A 166 17.63 -5.06 4.52
C ILE A 166 18.14 -5.41 5.93
N ALA A 167 17.61 -6.45 6.57
CA ALA A 167 18.13 -6.88 7.86
C ALA A 167 19.63 -7.24 7.78
N PHE A 168 20.10 -7.77 6.65
CA PHE A 168 21.49 -8.19 6.43
C PHE A 168 22.41 -7.15 5.76
N VAL A 169 21.86 -6.15 5.07
CA VAL A 169 22.61 -5.01 4.48
C VAL A 169 22.69 -3.88 5.49
#